data_AF-A0A8D2J292-F1
#
_entry.id   AF-A0A8D2J292-F1
#
_cell.length_a   1.000
_cell.length_b   1.000
_cell.length_c   1.000
_cell.angle_alpha   90.00
_cell.angle_beta   90.00
_cell.angle_gamma   90.00
#
_symmetry.space_group_name_H-M   'P 1'
#
loop_
_entity.id
_entity.type
_entity.pdbx_description
1 polymer ?
#
loop_
_entity_poly.entity_id
_entity_poly.type
_entity_poly.pdbx_seq_one_letter_code
_entity_poly.pdbx_strand_id
1 'polypeptide(L)'
;MQIVYLLTGTTEFIRVWPEKTVVEFGGSVVINCSSNCDGIILESSLDPVPAGNGSTWKAFNIPSVSQWAPTLLCYAQCTSNINPPHAVITVYRAPEHVAMDPVPEMEVGKAYTWSCRVSNVAPIRNLTITLLKAGEKVLAKTFESHAEAKAGDAVLRHNVTAEQADRGKELTCHAALDLRPDGPLLEKTSSSEALAAVGECPPPVPFPRSWWRRVVQCDSDCTATW
;
A
#
# COMPACT_ATOMS: atom_id res chain seq x y z
N MET A 1 -40.61 -53.76 -24.80
CA MET A 1 -39.23 -53.26 -24.68
C MET A 1 -39.29 -51.75 -24.87
N GLN A 2 -39.26 -50.99 -23.77
CA GLN A 2 -39.46 -49.55 -23.77
C GLN A 2 -38.09 -48.92 -23.56
N ILE A 3 -37.57 -48.28 -24.60
CA ILE A 3 -36.26 -47.63 -24.58
C ILE A 3 -36.43 -46.34 -23.78
N VAL A 4 -35.88 -46.34 -22.56
CA VAL A 4 -35.75 -45.12 -21.75
C VAL A 4 -34.57 -44.35 -22.30
N TYR A 5 -34.83 -43.22 -22.96
CA TYR A 5 -33.78 -42.25 -23.29
C TYR A 5 -33.33 -41.60 -21.97
N LEU A 6 -32.14 -41.95 -21.49
CA LEU A 6 -31.47 -41.20 -20.45
C LEU A 6 -30.99 -39.88 -21.09
N LEU A 7 -31.77 -38.82 -20.92
CA LEU A 7 -31.31 -37.47 -21.22
C LEU A 7 -30.22 -37.12 -20.17
N THR A 8 -28.96 -37.34 -20.52
CA THR A 8 -27.84 -36.76 -19.78
C THR A 8 -27.81 -35.26 -20.08
N GLY A 9 -28.70 -34.50 -19.46
CA GLY A 9 -28.67 -33.04 -19.54
C GLY A 9 -27.43 -32.52 -18.83
N THR A 10 -26.32 -32.36 -19.56
CA THR A 10 -25.15 -31.66 -19.04
C THR A 10 -25.54 -30.19 -18.89
N THR A 11 -25.56 -29.69 -17.65
CA THR A 11 -25.83 -28.28 -17.36
C THR A 11 -24.78 -27.41 -18.04
N GLU A 12 -25.21 -26.44 -18.84
CA GLU A 12 -24.33 -25.46 -19.48
C GLU A 12 -23.60 -24.61 -18.42
N PHE A 13 -22.34 -24.25 -18.69
CA PHE A 13 -21.56 -23.39 -17.81
C PHE A 13 -20.57 -22.52 -18.59
N ILE A 14 -20.18 -21.41 -17.96
CA ILE A 14 -19.03 -20.61 -18.36
C ILE A 14 -18.28 -20.18 -17.10
N ARG A 15 -16.95 -20.22 -17.15
CA ARG A 15 -16.06 -19.86 -16.04
C ARG A 15 -14.88 -19.05 -16.57
N VAL A 16 -14.32 -18.25 -15.68
CA VAL A 16 -13.08 -17.51 -15.91
C VAL A 16 -12.04 -17.92 -14.89
N TRP A 17 -10.79 -18.03 -15.31
CA TRP A 17 -9.67 -18.28 -14.43
C TRP A 17 -8.45 -17.44 -14.84
N PRO A 18 -7.75 -16.80 -13.90
CA PRO A 18 -8.13 -16.64 -12.49
C PRO A 18 -9.38 -15.75 -12.33
N GLU A 19 -10.18 -16.00 -11.28
CA GLU A 19 -11.33 -15.13 -10.93
C GLU A 19 -10.86 -13.80 -10.32
N LYS A 20 -9.79 -13.85 -9.53
CA LYS A 20 -9.11 -12.70 -8.93
C LYS A 20 -7.62 -12.83 -9.15
N THR A 21 -6.96 -11.75 -9.54
CA THR A 21 -5.51 -11.73 -9.70
C THR A 21 -4.96 -10.33 -9.50
N VAL A 22 -3.68 -10.25 -9.15
CA VAL A 22 -2.95 -9.01 -8.94
C VAL A 22 -1.87 -8.89 -10.01
N VAL A 23 -1.76 -7.74 -10.67
CA VAL A 23 -0.82 -7.53 -11.78
C VAL A 23 -0.21 -6.14 -11.68
N GLU A 24 1.10 -6.02 -11.89
CA GLU A 24 1.75 -4.71 -11.91
C GLU A 24 1.29 -3.90 -13.14
N PHE A 25 1.15 -2.59 -12.99
CA PHE A 25 0.83 -1.71 -14.12
C PHE A 25 1.87 -1.86 -15.24
N GLY A 26 1.42 -2.17 -16.46
CA GLY A 26 2.26 -2.50 -17.61
C GLY A 26 2.74 -3.95 -17.67
N GLY A 27 2.44 -4.77 -16.65
CA GLY A 27 2.70 -6.20 -16.63
C GLY A 27 1.76 -6.99 -17.54
N SER A 28 1.96 -8.31 -17.59
CA SER A 28 1.17 -9.22 -18.42
C SER A 28 0.37 -10.21 -17.58
N VAL A 29 -0.75 -10.70 -18.12
CA VAL A 29 -1.60 -11.68 -17.46
C VAL A 29 -2.31 -12.56 -18.48
N VAL A 30 -2.50 -13.84 -18.15
CA VAL A 30 -3.25 -14.78 -18.98
C VAL A 30 -4.59 -15.07 -18.34
N ILE A 31 -5.66 -14.93 -19.12
CA ILE A 31 -7.03 -15.21 -18.73
C ILE A 31 -7.54 -16.41 -19.51
N ASN A 32 -8.10 -17.39 -18.82
CA ASN A 32 -8.68 -18.59 -19.39
C ASN A 32 -10.19 -18.58 -19.20
N CYS A 33 -10.92 -18.61 -20.32
CA CYS A 33 -12.36 -18.82 -20.34
C CYS A 33 -12.65 -20.29 -20.63
N SER A 34 -13.39 -20.95 -19.75
CA SER A 34 -13.78 -22.37 -19.90
C SER A 34 -15.29 -22.51 -19.96
N SER A 35 -15.79 -23.31 -20.91
CA SER A 35 -17.23 -23.53 -21.12
C SER A 35 -17.46 -24.87 -21.83
N ASN A 36 -18.63 -25.47 -21.62
CA ASN A 36 -19.14 -26.57 -22.44
C ASN A 36 -20.06 -26.08 -23.59
N CYS A 37 -20.18 -24.76 -23.77
CA CYS A 37 -20.84 -24.13 -24.90
C CYS A 37 -19.82 -23.76 -25.99
N ASP A 38 -20.31 -23.53 -27.20
CA ASP A 38 -19.47 -23.10 -28.33
C ASP A 38 -19.15 -21.59 -28.29
N GLY A 39 -18.21 -21.16 -29.12
CA GLY A 39 -18.00 -19.73 -29.37
C GLY A 39 -17.41 -18.94 -28.19
N ILE A 40 -16.52 -19.54 -27.41
CA ILE A 40 -15.82 -18.86 -26.30
C ILE A 40 -15.09 -17.61 -26.83
N ILE A 41 -15.34 -16.46 -26.20
CA ILE A 41 -14.66 -15.18 -26.42
C ILE A 41 -14.37 -14.47 -25.09
N LEU A 42 -13.39 -13.58 -25.11
CA LEU A 42 -13.09 -12.65 -24.01
C LEU A 42 -13.42 -11.24 -24.48
N GLU A 43 -14.41 -10.60 -23.85
CA GLU A 43 -14.64 -9.17 -23.98
C GLU A 43 -13.74 -8.43 -22.98
N SER A 44 -12.95 -7.48 -23.45
CA SER A 44 -12.01 -6.74 -22.63
C SER A 44 -11.93 -5.26 -23.01
N SER A 45 -11.67 -4.41 -22.02
CA SER A 45 -11.24 -3.02 -22.27
C SER A 45 -9.75 -2.88 -22.59
N LEU A 46 -8.98 -3.97 -22.53
CA LEU A 46 -7.56 -4.07 -22.91
C LEU A 46 -7.41 -4.79 -24.26
N ASP A 47 -6.17 -5.01 -24.69
CA ASP A 47 -5.84 -5.67 -25.94
C ASP A 47 -5.38 -7.14 -25.71
N PRO A 48 -6.30 -8.11 -25.63
CA PRO A 48 -5.96 -9.52 -25.48
C PRO A 48 -5.47 -10.11 -26.81
N VAL A 49 -4.47 -10.98 -26.75
CA VAL A 49 -4.01 -11.82 -27.86
C VAL A 49 -4.28 -13.31 -27.56
N PRO A 50 -4.64 -14.13 -28.56
CA PRO A 50 -4.82 -15.56 -28.34
C PRO A 50 -3.54 -16.22 -27.79
N ALA A 51 -3.67 -16.99 -26.72
CA ALA A 51 -2.55 -17.69 -26.07
C ALA A 51 -2.66 -19.22 -26.17
N GLY A 52 -3.87 -19.74 -26.37
CA GLY A 52 -4.11 -21.18 -26.54
C GLY A 52 -5.60 -21.50 -26.60
N ASN A 53 -5.94 -22.70 -27.06
CA ASN A 53 -7.31 -23.19 -27.06
C ASN A 53 -7.37 -24.71 -26.84
N GLY A 54 -8.55 -25.16 -26.44
CA GLY A 54 -8.95 -26.56 -26.39
C GLY A 54 -10.42 -26.69 -26.75
N SER A 55 -10.97 -27.91 -26.63
CA SER A 55 -12.37 -28.17 -26.94
C SER A 55 -13.36 -27.42 -26.03
N THR A 56 -12.98 -27.16 -24.78
CA THR A 56 -13.85 -26.55 -23.75
C THR A 56 -13.24 -25.30 -23.12
N TRP A 57 -12.17 -24.75 -23.71
CA TRP A 57 -11.49 -23.58 -23.14
C TRP A 57 -10.73 -22.77 -24.17
N LYS A 58 -10.55 -21.47 -23.92
CA LYS A 58 -9.65 -20.59 -24.66
C LYS A 58 -8.90 -19.68 -23.69
N ALA A 59 -7.61 -19.52 -23.92
CA ALA A 59 -6.74 -18.65 -23.16
C ALA A 59 -6.34 -17.42 -23.98
N PHE A 60 -6.29 -16.28 -23.31
CA PHE A 60 -5.96 -14.98 -23.86
C PHE A 60 -4.87 -14.36 -23.02
N ASN A 61 -3.75 -13.97 -23.64
CA ASN A 61 -2.69 -13.22 -22.99
C ASN A 61 -2.95 -11.74 -23.17
N ILE A 62 -2.85 -10.97 -22.10
CA ILE A 62 -2.88 -9.51 -22.12
C ILE A 62 -1.44 -9.09 -21.85
N PRO A 63 -0.69 -8.66 -22.88
CA PRO A 63 0.75 -8.45 -22.76
C PRO A 63 1.10 -7.21 -21.94
N SER A 64 0.20 -6.23 -21.87
CA SER A 64 0.41 -4.97 -21.14
C SER A 64 -0.90 -4.49 -20.52
N VAL A 65 -0.98 -4.51 -19.19
CA VAL A 65 -2.12 -3.97 -18.44
C VAL A 65 -1.93 -2.47 -18.25
N SER A 66 -2.53 -1.68 -19.13
CA SER A 66 -2.36 -0.23 -19.22
C SER A 66 -3.50 0.59 -18.57
N GLN A 67 -4.47 -0.08 -17.94
CA GLN A 67 -5.61 0.54 -17.27
C GLN A 67 -5.64 0.12 -15.80
N TRP A 68 -6.05 1.01 -14.90
CA TRP A 68 -6.09 0.76 -13.46
C TRP A 68 -7.30 -0.08 -13.00
N ALA A 69 -8.38 -0.06 -13.78
CA ALA A 69 -9.60 -0.81 -13.53
C ALA A 69 -10.12 -1.42 -14.84
N PRO A 70 -9.44 -2.43 -15.40
CA PRO A 70 -9.84 -3.05 -16.65
C PRO A 70 -11.06 -3.95 -16.46
N THR A 71 -11.89 -4.05 -17.50
CA THR A 71 -13.03 -4.97 -17.56
C THR A 71 -12.65 -6.21 -18.36
N LEU A 72 -12.97 -7.40 -17.84
CA LEU A 72 -12.72 -8.69 -18.47
C LEU A 72 -13.91 -9.63 -18.24
N LEU A 73 -14.60 -9.99 -19.32
CA LEU A 73 -15.81 -10.81 -19.29
C LEU A 73 -15.67 -11.97 -20.28
N CYS A 74 -15.85 -13.20 -19.80
CA CYS A 74 -15.91 -14.36 -20.68
C CYS A 74 -17.35 -14.55 -21.20
N TYR A 75 -17.50 -14.74 -22.50
CA TYR A 75 -18.77 -15.13 -23.12
C TYR A 75 -18.63 -16.43 -23.89
N ALA A 76 -19.77 -17.13 -24.02
CA ALA A 76 -19.94 -18.29 -24.88
C ALA A 76 -21.39 -18.34 -25.37
N GLN A 77 -21.63 -19.07 -26.46
CA GLN A 77 -22.94 -19.24 -27.09
C GLN A 77 -23.69 -20.39 -26.41
N CYS A 78 -24.18 -20.14 -25.21
CA CYS A 78 -25.02 -21.09 -24.48
C CYS A 78 -26.51 -20.93 -24.88
N THR A 79 -27.28 -22.01 -24.83
CA THR A 79 -28.74 -21.95 -25.03
C THR A 79 -29.45 -21.30 -23.85
N SER A 80 -28.91 -21.49 -22.66
CA SER A 80 -29.33 -20.83 -21.43
C SER A 80 -28.71 -19.44 -21.36
N ASN A 81 -29.48 -18.46 -20.92
CA ASN A 81 -28.96 -17.12 -20.65
C ASN A 81 -28.13 -17.15 -19.35
N ILE A 82 -26.82 -17.39 -19.47
CA ILE A 82 -25.89 -17.44 -18.34
C ILE A 82 -25.20 -16.09 -18.20
N ASN A 83 -25.18 -15.55 -16.98
CA ASN A 83 -24.43 -14.34 -16.70
C ASN A 83 -22.94 -14.56 -16.97
N PRO A 84 -22.29 -13.73 -17.80
CA PRO A 84 -20.88 -13.88 -18.11
C PRO A 84 -20.04 -13.67 -16.85
N PRO A 85 -19.11 -14.60 -16.51
CA PRO A 85 -18.23 -14.42 -15.38
C PRO A 85 -17.19 -13.34 -15.71
N HIS A 86 -16.83 -12.55 -14.70
CA HIS A 86 -15.84 -11.49 -14.81
C HIS A 86 -14.56 -11.85 -14.04
N ALA A 87 -13.41 -11.51 -14.59
CA ALA A 87 -12.15 -11.57 -13.86
C ALA A 87 -11.89 -10.22 -13.17
N VAL A 88 -11.58 -10.25 -11.87
CA VAL A 88 -11.19 -9.07 -11.10
C VAL A 88 -9.68 -8.96 -11.10
N ILE A 89 -9.15 -7.96 -11.82
CA ILE A 89 -7.72 -7.64 -11.79
C ILE A 89 -7.49 -6.46 -10.88
N THR A 90 -6.71 -6.66 -9.81
CA THR A 90 -6.14 -5.57 -9.03
C THR A 90 -4.84 -5.13 -9.66
N VAL A 91 -4.84 -3.95 -10.26
CA VAL A 91 -3.64 -3.37 -10.87
C VAL A 91 -2.87 -2.59 -9.81
N TYR A 92 -1.60 -2.91 -9.63
CA TYR A 92 -0.78 -2.29 -8.59
C TYR A 92 0.43 -1.56 -9.15
N ARG A 93 0.97 -0.66 -8.33
CA ARG A 93 2.30 -0.08 -8.48
C ARG A 93 2.94 0.00 -7.11
N ALA A 94 4.16 -0.52 -6.99
CA ALA A 94 4.90 -0.50 -5.75
C ALA A 94 5.20 0.96 -5.30
N PRO A 95 5.35 1.22 -3.98
CA PRO A 95 5.80 2.53 -3.49
C PRO A 95 7.09 2.98 -4.17
N GLU A 96 7.02 4.02 -5.02
CA GLU A 96 8.19 4.47 -5.78
C GLU A 96 9.16 5.26 -4.90
N HIS A 97 8.64 6.17 -4.09
CA HIS A 97 9.42 6.95 -3.12
C HIS A 97 8.71 6.97 -1.78
N VAL A 98 9.48 6.80 -0.70
CA VAL A 98 9.02 6.92 0.69
C VAL A 98 10.00 7.86 1.37
N ALA A 99 9.52 9.00 1.83
CA ALA A 99 10.36 10.02 2.42
C ALA A 99 9.68 10.67 3.63
N MET A 100 10.49 10.96 4.63
CA MET A 100 10.13 11.89 5.68
C MET A 100 10.36 13.31 5.16
N ASP A 101 9.42 14.22 5.42
CA ASP A 101 9.67 15.65 5.25
C ASP A 101 10.71 16.09 6.30
N PRO A 102 11.63 17.02 5.97
CA PRO A 102 12.64 17.50 6.90
C PRO A 102 12.02 18.02 8.20
N VAL A 103 12.53 17.53 9.34
CA VAL A 103 12.06 17.98 10.66
C VAL A 103 12.94 19.16 11.10
N PRO A 104 12.35 20.33 11.39
CA PRO A 104 13.12 21.47 11.89
C PRO A 104 13.64 21.19 13.31
N GLU A 105 14.56 22.03 13.78
CA GLU A 105 14.94 22.04 15.19
C GLU A 105 13.70 22.27 16.07
N MET A 106 13.53 21.40 17.06
CA MET A 106 12.34 21.36 17.90
C MET A 106 12.61 21.94 19.28
N GLU A 107 11.76 22.86 19.73
CA GLU A 107 11.78 23.38 21.08
C GLU A 107 10.97 22.47 22.01
N VAL A 108 11.58 22.05 23.12
CA VAL A 108 10.93 21.17 24.10
C VAL A 108 9.62 21.80 24.60
N GLY A 109 8.54 21.01 24.62
CA GLY A 109 7.21 21.45 25.01
C GLY A 109 6.37 22.09 23.91
N LYS A 110 6.94 22.40 22.73
CA LYS A 110 6.18 22.85 21.56
C LYS A 110 5.74 21.68 20.67
N ALA A 111 4.67 21.91 19.91
CA ALA A 111 4.13 20.92 18.99
C ALA A 111 4.73 21.06 17.59
N TYR A 112 5.11 19.93 16.99
CA TYR A 112 5.66 19.82 15.64
C TYR A 112 4.89 18.77 14.84
N THR A 113 4.88 18.92 13.51
CA THR A 113 4.19 18.00 12.61
C THR A 113 5.22 17.15 11.88
N TRP A 114 5.24 15.85 12.16
CA TRP A 114 5.93 14.89 11.31
C TRP A 114 5.06 14.56 10.11
N SER A 115 5.68 14.47 8.94
CA SER A 115 4.99 14.23 7.68
C SER A 115 5.79 13.21 6.87
N CYS A 116 5.15 12.10 6.53
CA CYS A 116 5.71 11.09 5.64
C CYS A 116 4.92 11.06 4.33
N ARG A 117 5.65 11.09 3.22
CA ARG A 117 5.11 11.03 1.86
C ARG A 117 5.49 9.72 1.19
N VAL A 118 4.49 9.07 0.60
CA VAL A 118 4.64 7.91 -0.28
C VAL A 118 4.13 8.30 -1.66
N SER A 119 4.97 8.19 -2.68
CA SER A 119 4.62 8.64 -4.04
C SER A 119 4.38 7.49 -5.02
N ASN A 120 3.49 7.76 -5.98
CA ASN A 120 3.19 6.91 -7.14
C ASN A 120 2.84 5.45 -6.79
N VAL A 121 1.99 5.26 -5.79
CA VAL A 121 1.59 3.93 -5.28
C VAL A 121 0.13 3.64 -5.60
N ALA A 122 -0.18 2.38 -5.92
CA ALA A 122 -1.56 1.92 -6.09
C ALA A 122 -1.73 0.44 -5.76
N PRO A 123 -2.93 0.02 -5.29
CA PRO A 123 -4.04 0.89 -4.88
C PRO A 123 -3.79 1.49 -3.48
N ILE A 124 -4.02 2.80 -3.31
CA ILE A 124 -3.77 3.49 -2.02
C ILE A 124 -4.63 2.91 -0.89
N ARG A 125 -5.81 2.38 -1.19
CA ARG A 125 -6.68 1.77 -0.16
C ARG A 125 -6.04 0.60 0.59
N ASN A 126 -5.08 -0.07 -0.03
CA ASN A 126 -4.32 -1.20 0.52
C ASN A 126 -2.98 -0.77 1.15
N LEU A 127 -2.67 0.53 1.15
CA LEU A 127 -1.44 1.09 1.68
C LEU A 127 -1.59 1.37 3.18
N THR A 128 -0.62 0.90 3.95
CA THR A 128 -0.40 1.26 5.35
C THR A 128 0.90 2.06 5.47
N ILE A 129 0.84 3.25 6.05
CA ILE A 129 2.02 4.05 6.40
C ILE A 129 2.21 3.98 7.91
N THR A 130 3.43 3.69 8.35
CA THR A 130 3.81 3.59 9.77
C THR A 130 4.96 4.55 10.06
N LEU A 131 4.79 5.43 11.04
CA LEU A 131 5.83 6.29 11.59
C LEU A 131 6.52 5.59 12.76
N LEU A 132 7.84 5.60 12.75
CA LEU A 132 8.70 4.92 13.70
C LEU A 132 9.66 5.93 14.33
N LYS A 133 9.73 6.00 15.67
CA LYS A 133 10.70 6.80 16.43
C LYS A 133 11.61 5.86 17.20
N ALA A 134 12.92 5.93 16.95
CA ALA A 134 13.92 5.00 17.50
C ALA A 134 13.55 3.50 17.26
N GLY A 135 12.97 3.20 16.10
CA GLY A 135 12.50 1.86 15.74
C GLY A 135 11.13 1.47 16.33
N GLU A 136 10.56 2.26 17.24
CA GLU A 136 9.27 1.99 17.87
C GLU A 136 8.12 2.65 17.11
N LYS A 137 7.02 1.91 16.93
CA LYS A 137 5.83 2.39 16.23
C LYS A 137 5.15 3.50 17.02
N VAL A 138 5.07 4.69 16.42
CA VAL A 138 4.34 5.83 16.97
C VAL A 138 2.91 5.88 16.43
N LEU A 139 2.76 5.77 15.11
CA LEU A 139 1.47 5.85 14.44
C LEU A 139 1.47 4.93 13.22
N ALA A 140 0.37 4.24 12.96
CA ALA A 140 0.13 3.62 11.66
C ALA A 140 -1.26 4.00 11.16
N LYS A 141 -1.37 4.18 9.84
CA LYS A 141 -2.63 4.47 9.17
C LYS A 141 -2.74 3.68 7.87
N THR A 142 -3.85 2.98 7.72
CA THR A 142 -4.29 2.37 6.47
C THR A 142 -5.28 3.29 5.77
N PHE A 143 -5.15 3.47 4.45
CA PHE A 143 -5.93 4.44 3.68
C PHE A 143 -7.22 3.84 3.07
N GLU A 144 -7.92 2.98 3.81
CA GLU A 144 -9.04 2.14 3.32
C GLU A 144 -10.17 2.91 2.61
N SER A 145 -10.39 4.19 2.97
CA SER A 145 -11.42 5.03 2.36
C SER A 145 -11.04 5.63 0.99
N HIS A 146 -9.83 5.38 0.50
CA HIS A 146 -9.39 5.89 -0.79
C HIS A 146 -10.09 5.16 -1.95
N ALA A 147 -10.87 5.90 -2.74
CA ALA A 147 -11.71 5.31 -3.78
C ALA A 147 -10.99 5.09 -5.12
N GLU A 148 -10.00 5.92 -5.47
CA GLU A 148 -9.36 5.83 -6.78
C GLU A 148 -8.43 4.62 -6.86
N ALA A 149 -8.53 3.87 -7.97
CA ALA A 149 -7.65 2.75 -8.28
C ALA A 149 -6.29 3.19 -8.87
N LYS A 150 -6.22 4.42 -9.39
CA LYS A 150 -5.02 4.97 -10.03
C LYS A 150 -3.90 5.19 -9.02
N ALA A 151 -2.66 5.05 -9.48
CA ALA A 151 -1.49 5.44 -8.68
C ALA A 151 -1.53 6.93 -8.33
N GLY A 152 -1.20 7.21 -7.08
CA GLY A 152 -1.14 8.56 -6.55
C GLY A 152 -0.21 8.64 -5.34
N ASP A 153 -0.29 9.79 -4.67
CA ASP A 153 0.53 10.08 -3.51
C ASP A 153 -0.31 9.98 -2.23
N ALA A 154 0.27 9.39 -1.20
CA ALA A 154 -0.32 9.30 0.13
C ALA A 154 0.59 10.01 1.15
N VAL A 155 -0.02 10.75 2.07
CA VAL A 155 0.71 11.49 3.11
C VAL A 155 0.12 11.17 4.49
N LEU A 156 0.99 10.75 5.40
CA LEU A 156 0.65 10.59 6.82
C LEU A 156 1.26 11.74 7.61
N ARG A 157 0.41 12.48 8.34
CA ARG A 157 0.83 13.55 9.24
C ARG A 157 0.52 13.20 10.68
N HIS A 158 1.43 13.51 11.59
CA HIS A 158 1.27 13.30 13.01
C HIS A 158 1.84 14.48 13.79
N ASN A 159 1.04 15.03 14.71
CA ASN A 159 1.48 16.10 15.59
C ASN A 159 2.07 15.48 16.85
N VAL A 160 3.27 15.91 17.21
CA VAL A 160 4.00 15.44 18.40
C VAL A 160 4.43 16.65 19.22
N THR A 161 4.45 16.51 20.54
CA THR A 161 5.10 17.48 21.42
C THR A 161 6.56 17.08 21.61
N ALA A 162 7.48 18.00 21.37
CA ALA A 162 8.90 17.70 21.48
C ALA A 162 9.31 17.47 22.93
N GLU A 163 10.02 16.38 23.18
CA GLU A 163 10.57 16.03 24.49
C GLU A 163 12.09 16.11 24.48
N GLN A 164 12.70 16.42 25.63
CA GLN A 164 14.16 16.41 25.77
C GLN A 164 14.75 15.03 25.43
N ALA A 165 14.00 13.96 25.75
CA ALA A 165 14.38 12.59 25.46
C ALA A 165 14.36 12.26 23.96
N ASP A 166 13.79 13.11 23.10
CA ASP A 166 13.74 12.86 21.66
C ASP A 166 15.01 13.29 20.92
N ARG A 167 15.89 14.07 21.57
CA ARG A 167 17.15 14.50 20.99
C ARG A 167 18.00 13.30 20.53
N GLY A 168 18.39 13.31 19.26
CA GLY A 168 19.21 12.27 18.64
C GLY A 168 18.47 10.99 18.26
N LYS A 169 17.16 10.88 18.53
CA LYS A 169 16.38 9.73 18.05
C LYS A 169 16.16 9.82 16.55
N GLU A 170 16.21 8.66 15.89
CA GLU A 170 15.91 8.54 14.47
C GLU A 170 14.40 8.42 14.25
N LEU A 171 13.90 9.21 13.31
CA LEU A 171 12.56 9.17 12.80
C LEU A 171 12.59 8.52 11.42
N THR A 172 11.81 7.46 11.23
CA THR A 172 11.69 6.76 9.95
C THR A 172 10.22 6.55 9.59
N CYS A 173 9.98 6.37 8.30
CA CYS A 173 8.67 6.02 7.78
C CYS A 173 8.73 4.70 7.02
N HIS A 174 7.77 3.83 7.29
CA HIS A 174 7.60 2.55 6.63
C HIS A 174 6.27 2.52 5.87
N ALA A 175 6.31 2.18 4.59
CA ALA A 175 5.16 2.01 3.73
C ALA A 175 4.99 0.54 3.36
N ALA A 176 3.80 -0.02 3.60
CA ALA A 176 3.45 -1.40 3.27
C ALA A 176 2.19 -1.42 2.40
N LEU A 177 2.31 -1.91 1.16
CA LEU A 177 1.21 -2.16 0.25
C LEU A 177 0.85 -3.64 0.31
N ASP A 178 -0.30 -3.96 0.91
CA ASP A 178 -0.74 -5.35 1.13
C ASP A 178 -1.76 -5.80 0.08
N LEU A 179 -1.34 -6.68 -0.83
CA LEU A 179 -2.17 -7.22 -1.92
C LEU A 179 -2.57 -8.68 -1.68
N ARG A 180 -2.35 -9.20 -0.47
CA ARG A 180 -2.71 -10.59 -0.12
C ARG A 180 -4.24 -10.75 -0.04
N PRO A 181 -4.76 -11.98 -0.25
CA PRO A 181 -4.02 -13.21 -0.56
C PRO A 181 -3.64 -13.37 -2.04
N ASP A 182 -4.16 -12.55 -2.93
CA ASP A 182 -4.07 -12.73 -4.38
C ASP A 182 -2.76 -12.19 -4.99
N GLY A 183 -1.92 -11.56 -4.17
CA GLY A 183 -0.67 -10.92 -4.59
C GLY A 183 0.33 -10.72 -3.46
N PRO A 184 1.43 -9.98 -3.72
CA PRO A 184 2.52 -9.80 -2.77
C PRO A 184 2.22 -8.77 -1.68
N LEU A 185 3.01 -8.81 -0.61
CA LEU A 185 3.20 -7.69 0.31
C LEU A 185 4.44 -6.92 -0.15
N LEU A 186 4.30 -5.62 -0.43
CA LEU A 186 5.39 -4.77 -0.90
C LEU A 186 5.71 -3.71 0.15
N GLU A 187 6.95 -3.69 0.61
CA GLU A 187 7.37 -2.84 1.73
C GLU A 187 8.55 -1.95 1.32
N LYS A 188 8.56 -0.71 1.82
CA LYS A 188 9.64 0.24 1.59
C LYS A 188 9.77 1.21 2.77
N THR A 189 11.00 1.42 3.22
CA THR A 189 11.33 2.33 4.32
C THR A 189 12.02 3.58 3.78
N SER A 190 11.75 4.74 4.38
CA SER A 190 12.48 5.97 4.11
C SER A 190 13.91 5.93 4.66
N SER A 191 14.71 6.92 4.28
CA SER A 191 15.87 7.32 5.08
C SER A 191 15.45 7.77 6.49
N SER A 192 16.39 7.71 7.42
CA SER A 192 16.23 8.20 8.79
C SER A 192 16.46 9.71 8.87
N GLU A 193 15.60 10.41 9.61
CA GLU A 193 15.76 11.81 9.99
C GLU A 193 16.09 11.89 11.49
N ALA A 194 17.17 12.58 11.87
CA ALA A 194 17.55 12.71 13.28
C ALA A 194 16.79 13.88 13.93
N LEU A 195 16.15 13.63 15.07
CA LEU A 195 15.43 14.66 15.82
C LEU A 195 16.41 15.56 16.59
N ALA A 196 16.39 16.85 16.30
CA ALA A 196 17.07 17.87 17.09
C ALA A 196 16.06 18.51 18.06
N ALA A 197 16.20 18.26 19.36
CA ALA A 197 15.36 18.87 20.40
C ALA A 197 16.21 19.74 21.33
N VAL A 198 15.80 20.99 21.54
CA VAL A 198 16.47 21.99 22.37
C VAL A 198 15.55 22.42 23.50
N GLY A 199 16.01 22.25 24.73
CA GLY A 199 15.31 22.69 25.94
C GLY A 199 15.66 24.14 26.29
N GLU A 200 14.70 24.86 26.87
CA GLU A 200 14.99 26.12 27.56
C GLU A 200 15.84 25.81 28.80
N CYS A 201 16.98 26.50 28.92
CA CYS A 201 17.80 26.44 30.13
C CYS A 201 16.99 27.05 31.29
N PRO A 202 16.81 26.34 32.43
CA PRO A 202 16.09 26.92 33.56
C PRO A 202 16.78 28.23 33.98
N PRO A 203 16.02 29.27 34.37
CA PRO A 203 16.62 30.51 34.83
C PRO A 203 17.60 30.21 35.98
N PRO A 204 18.78 30.86 36.01
CA PRO A 204 19.76 30.60 37.05
C PRO A 204 19.10 30.76 38.42
N VAL A 205 19.16 29.69 39.22
CA VAL A 205 18.68 29.69 40.59
C VAL A 205 19.37 30.87 41.30
N PRO A 206 18.64 31.76 42.01
CA PRO A 206 19.29 32.84 42.73
C PRO A 206 20.24 32.22 43.78
N PHE A 207 21.54 32.23 43.49
CA PHE A 207 22.54 31.72 44.42
C PHE A 207 22.55 32.61 45.67
N PRO A 208 22.52 32.03 46.89
CA PRO A 208 22.81 32.80 48.08
C PRO A 208 24.21 33.39 47.98
N ARG A 209 24.36 34.65 48.43
CA ARG A 209 25.57 35.49 48.35
C ARG A 209 26.82 34.93 49.06
N SER A 210 26.89 33.65 49.40
CA SER A 210 28.05 33.02 50.03
C SER A 210 28.83 32.08 49.11
N TRP A 211 28.40 31.88 47.85
CA TRP A 211 28.92 30.83 46.97
C TRP A 211 29.60 31.30 45.67
N TRP A 212 29.93 32.59 45.52
CA TRP A 212 30.45 33.21 44.28
C TRP A 212 31.78 32.68 43.70
N ARG A 213 32.40 31.64 44.27
CA ARG A 213 33.70 31.12 43.80
C ARG A 213 33.62 29.88 42.92
N ARG A 214 32.43 29.39 42.55
CA ARG A 214 32.31 28.28 41.58
C ARG A 214 31.54 28.76 40.37
N VAL A 215 32.25 28.92 39.26
CA VAL A 215 31.66 29.01 37.93
C VAL A 215 31.04 27.65 37.66
N VAL A 216 29.73 27.53 37.83
CA VAL A 216 29.00 26.34 37.38
C VAL A 216 28.86 26.53 35.87
N GLN A 217 29.73 25.87 35.12
CA GLN A 217 29.60 25.81 33.68
C GLN A 217 28.42 24.88 33.40
N CYS A 218 27.28 25.46 33.02
CA CYS A 218 26.15 24.67 32.56
C CYS A 218 26.58 23.98 31.26
N ASP A 219 26.89 22.70 31.35
CA ASP A 219 27.12 21.91 30.15
C ASP A 219 25.77 21.67 29.43
N SER A 220 25.88 21.36 28.15
CA SER A 220 24.79 21.11 27.19
C SER A 220 23.80 19.99 27.57
N ASP A 221 24.02 19.35 28.71
CA ASP A 221 23.21 18.27 29.29
C ASP A 221 22.38 18.68 30.52
N CYS A 222 22.42 19.96 30.94
CA CYS A 222 21.64 20.45 32.10
C CYS A 222 21.80 19.58 33.37
N THR A 223 22.97 18.96 33.57
CA THR A 223 23.29 18.24 34.81
C THR A 223 24.16 19.12 35.69
N ALA A 224 23.62 19.52 36.85
CA ALA A 224 24.42 20.18 37.87
C ALA A 224 25.31 19.14 38.55
N THR A 225 26.60 19.12 38.21
CA THR A 225 27.61 18.39 38.99
C THR A 225 28.04 19.23 40.19
N TRP A 226 27.86 18.68 41.39
CA TRP A 226 28.09 19.33 42.69
C TRP A 226 29.56 19.32 43.14
#